data_AF-A0A1M7R6E8-F1
#
_entry.id   AF-A0A1M7R6E8-F1
#
_cell.length_a   1.000
_cell.length_b   1.000
_cell.length_c   1.000
_cell.angle_alpha   90.00
_cell.angle_beta   90.00
_cell.angle_gamma   90.00
#
_symmetry.space_group_name_H-M   'P 1'
#
loop_
_entity.id
_entity.type
_entity.pdbx_description
1 polymer ?
#
loop_
_entity_poly.entity_id
_entity_poly.type
_entity_poly.pdbx_seq_one_letter_code
_entity_poly.pdbx_strand_id
1 'polypeptide(L)'
;MPDPDQPPPLTHRARVRRLTDAVDRDAVAIAVIRALRASRGIDSTGRGIDGTDQSASHSTGQSTGRPADAEGTASEREGNPRWAAVTPVVRDHVRMFTRMLLSGTQPTRSELRALALRAAAASQSPVEELLHSYRIGSEAACRAVRSAAGPDDLAAVLTVTEEMMAYVNLMTAAVVQASLDDRDLRRSERERRFRRLFDAIDGAAALTPDLVELAEDIGLSTTGPYLPFAAARRGAGAAEHARLAAELTAAGGMLAFSEGERIDGICGAPSQLDWLTEADGVAVAVGTGASRGRLAAACRDLHVVIDVAVRRGRTGPIGLADFAPEVLVELCPEVSDALTARIYDPLPAELQATLHALVAFGFDRTTTAATLHIHRNTLLYRLGRIEERLGLDLSRAADQVSIYLATLRRDRIRGAQPTAIAARRAGTHPRERVRLAVAGSSGRPESWRNERADP
;
A
#
# COMPACT_ATOMS: atom_id res chain seq x y z
N MET A 1 -56.27 18.14 37.91
CA MET A 1 -55.64 19.35 37.36
C MET A 1 -54.15 19.24 37.61
N PRO A 2 -53.28 19.55 36.64
CA PRO A 2 -51.85 19.61 36.92
C PRO A 2 -51.60 20.72 37.93
N ASP A 3 -50.71 20.44 38.88
CA ASP A 3 -50.27 21.38 39.91
C ASP A 3 -49.66 22.64 39.24
N PRO A 4 -50.18 23.85 39.48
CA PRO A 4 -49.71 25.07 38.83
C PRO A 4 -48.26 25.45 39.20
N ASP A 5 -47.68 24.83 40.23
CA ASP A 5 -46.28 25.02 40.62
C ASP A 5 -45.30 24.04 39.94
N GLN A 6 -45.78 23.12 39.09
CA GLN A 6 -44.91 22.18 38.39
C GLN A 6 -44.29 22.83 37.14
N PRO A 7 -42.95 22.98 37.05
CA PRO A 7 -42.31 23.56 35.88
C PRO A 7 -42.60 22.70 34.63
N PRO A 8 -42.74 23.33 33.44
CA PRO A 8 -43.07 22.61 32.22
C PRO A 8 -42.01 21.53 31.89
N PRO A 9 -42.41 20.41 31.27
CA PRO A 9 -41.49 19.33 30.97
C PRO A 9 -40.34 19.81 30.07
N LEU A 10 -39.10 19.57 30.51
CA LEU A 10 -37.90 19.95 29.77
C LEU A 10 -37.91 19.35 28.37
N THR A 11 -37.51 20.16 27.38
CA THR A 11 -37.22 19.69 26.02
C THR A 11 -36.12 18.63 26.05
N HIS A 12 -36.09 17.74 25.05
CA HIS A 12 -35.08 16.67 24.98
C HIS A 12 -33.63 17.21 25.11
N ARG A 13 -33.32 18.32 24.42
CA ARG A 13 -32.01 19.00 24.53
C ARG A 13 -31.73 19.56 25.93
N ALA A 14 -32.75 20.09 26.61
CA ALA A 14 -32.60 20.56 27.99
C ALA A 14 -32.40 19.40 28.98
N ARG A 15 -32.99 18.22 28.73
CA ARG A 15 -32.75 17.01 29.53
C ARG A 15 -31.33 16.48 29.35
N VAL A 16 -30.82 16.40 28.11
CA VAL A 16 -29.42 16.01 27.83
C VAL A 16 -28.45 16.97 28.51
N ARG A 17 -28.70 18.28 28.44
CA ARG A 17 -27.87 19.28 29.11
C ARG A 17 -27.90 19.13 30.63
N ARG A 18 -29.09 19.00 31.24
CA ARG A 18 -29.25 18.76 32.68
C ARG A 18 -28.48 17.51 33.13
N LEU A 19 -28.62 16.39 32.41
CA LEU A 19 -27.91 15.15 32.73
C LEU A 19 -26.39 15.34 32.60
N THR A 20 -25.92 16.00 31.54
CA THR A 20 -24.49 16.29 31.32
C THR A 20 -23.91 17.20 32.40
N ASP A 21 -24.69 18.16 32.90
CA ASP A 21 -24.29 19.07 33.99
C ASP A 21 -24.37 18.39 35.37
N ALA A 22 -25.26 17.40 35.56
CA ALA A 22 -25.38 16.62 36.79
C ALA A 22 -24.29 15.55 36.96
N VAL A 23 -23.68 15.11 35.86
CA VAL A 23 -22.58 14.13 35.89
C VAL A 23 -21.27 14.82 36.32
N ASP A 24 -20.73 14.39 37.46
CA ASP A 24 -19.41 14.81 37.90
C ASP A 24 -18.32 14.26 36.96
N ARG A 25 -17.70 15.16 36.20
CA ARG A 25 -16.68 14.87 35.18
C ARG A 25 -15.42 14.28 35.78
N ASP A 26 -15.02 14.74 36.97
CA ASP A 26 -13.85 14.20 37.65
C ASP A 26 -14.16 12.81 38.21
N ALA A 27 -15.37 12.58 38.72
CA ALA A 27 -15.83 11.25 39.12
C ALA A 27 -15.85 10.28 37.93
N VAL A 28 -16.30 10.70 36.74
CA VAL A 28 -16.22 9.90 35.50
C VAL A 28 -14.78 9.56 35.17
N ALA A 29 -13.88 10.56 35.15
CA ALA A 29 -12.46 10.33 34.86
C ALA A 29 -11.83 9.34 35.85
N ILE A 30 -12.12 9.48 37.15
CA ILE A 30 -11.67 8.56 38.19
C ILE A 30 -12.23 7.14 37.98
N ALA A 31 -13.52 7.01 37.63
CA ALA A 31 -14.14 5.72 37.35
C ALA A 31 -13.50 5.02 36.14
N VAL A 32 -13.21 5.76 35.08
CA VAL A 32 -12.49 5.26 33.89
C VAL A 32 -11.08 4.81 34.27
N ILE A 33 -10.31 5.63 34.98
CA ILE A 33 -8.95 5.28 35.42
C ILE A 33 -8.96 4.03 36.30
N ARG A 34 -9.92 3.91 37.22
CA ARG A 34 -10.08 2.73 38.07
C ARG A 34 -10.39 1.48 37.24
N ALA A 35 -11.27 1.58 36.24
CA ALA A 35 -11.59 0.46 35.36
C ALA A 35 -10.38 0.03 34.51
N LEU A 36 -9.63 0.99 33.97
CA LEU A 36 -8.40 0.71 33.22
C LEU A 36 -7.34 0.04 34.10
N ARG A 37 -7.14 0.52 35.33
CA ARG A 37 -6.23 -0.11 36.31
C ARG A 37 -6.65 -1.53 36.64
N ALA A 38 -7.95 -1.78 36.83
CA ALA A 38 -8.47 -3.11 37.12
C ALA A 38 -8.27 -4.08 35.96
N SER A 39 -8.48 -3.62 34.72
CA SER A 39 -8.34 -4.46 33.52
C SER A 39 -6.90 -4.93 33.28
N ARG A 40 -5.89 -4.11 33.62
CA ARG A 40 -4.47 -4.44 33.44
C ARG A 40 -3.87 -5.25 34.59
N GLY A 41 -4.61 -5.45 35.67
CA GLY A 41 -4.20 -6.28 36.81
C GLY A 41 -4.58 -7.75 36.68
N ILE A 42 -5.19 -8.17 35.57
CA ILE A 42 -5.68 -9.54 35.35
C ILE A 42 -4.72 -10.38 34.49
N ASP A 43 -3.76 -9.77 33.79
CA ASP A 43 -2.83 -10.48 32.88
C ASP A 43 -1.42 -10.66 33.46
N SER A 44 -1.31 -11.20 34.69
CA SER A 44 -0.02 -11.67 35.23
C SER A 44 0.00 -13.13 35.68
N THR A 45 -1.07 -13.90 35.48
CA THR A 45 -1.08 -15.35 35.75
C THR A 45 -1.83 -16.08 34.64
N GLY A 46 -1.08 -16.50 33.63
CA GLY A 46 -1.59 -17.04 32.38
C GLY A 46 -2.52 -18.24 32.52
N ARG A 47 -3.49 -18.29 31.60
CA ARG A 47 -3.81 -19.53 30.89
C ARG A 47 -4.38 -19.19 29.52
N GLY A 48 -3.64 -19.64 28.51
CA GLY A 48 -3.93 -19.41 27.10
C GLY A 48 -5.09 -20.23 26.58
N ILE A 49 -5.55 -19.78 25.43
CA ILE A 49 -6.31 -20.52 24.44
C ILE A 49 -5.44 -21.70 23.99
N ASP A 50 -5.90 -22.93 24.17
CA ASP A 50 -5.64 -24.01 23.20
C ASP A 50 -6.61 -25.18 23.39
N GLY A 51 -7.06 -25.71 22.25
CA GLY A 51 -7.87 -26.92 22.14
C GLY A 51 -7.01 -28.14 21.80
N THR A 52 -7.57 -29.33 22.07
CA THR A 52 -7.06 -30.70 21.77
C THR A 52 -5.72 -31.05 22.46
N ASP A 53 -5.51 -32.17 23.14
CA ASP A 53 -5.92 -33.56 22.91
C ASP A 53 -5.76 -34.39 24.21
N GLN A 54 -6.32 -35.60 24.22
CA GLN A 54 -6.31 -36.60 25.29
C GLN A 54 -4.91 -37.09 25.66
N SER A 55 -4.65 -37.30 26.97
CA SER A 55 -4.22 -38.61 27.53
C SER A 55 -3.82 -38.50 29.01
N ALA A 56 -4.24 -39.51 29.76
CA ALA A 56 -4.04 -39.67 31.20
C ALA A 56 -2.60 -40.05 31.57
N SER A 57 -2.14 -39.65 32.77
CA SER A 57 -1.79 -40.58 33.87
C SER A 57 -1.07 -39.90 35.05
N HIS A 58 -1.63 -40.11 36.24
CA HIS A 58 -1.02 -40.31 37.57
C HIS A 58 0.29 -39.59 37.95
N SER A 59 0.20 -38.73 38.98
CA SER A 59 1.04 -38.84 40.18
C SER A 59 0.54 -37.93 41.29
N THR A 60 0.32 -38.54 42.45
CA THR A 60 -0.21 -37.96 43.68
C THR A 60 0.89 -37.21 44.42
N GLY A 61 0.65 -35.95 44.78
CA GLY A 61 1.50 -35.17 45.67
C GLY A 61 0.67 -34.15 46.44
N GLN A 62 0.34 -34.48 47.69
CA GLN A 62 -0.24 -33.54 48.64
C GLN A 62 0.77 -32.42 48.93
N SER A 63 0.35 -31.17 48.72
CA SER A 63 0.95 -30.01 49.39
C SER A 63 -0.16 -29.03 49.74
N THR A 64 -0.44 -29.00 51.04
CA THR A 64 -1.26 -28.00 51.72
C THR A 64 -0.54 -26.66 51.70
N GLY A 65 -1.03 -25.71 50.90
CA GLY A 65 -0.57 -24.32 50.90
C GLY A 65 -1.76 -23.40 50.61
N ARG A 66 -2.12 -22.56 51.58
CA ARG A 66 -3.06 -21.43 51.44
C ARG A 66 -2.72 -20.62 50.18
N PRO A 67 -3.71 -20.07 49.44
CA PRO A 67 -3.40 -19.10 48.41
C PRO A 67 -2.85 -17.86 49.10
N ALA A 68 -1.56 -17.57 48.85
CA ALA A 68 -0.93 -16.32 49.21
C ALA A 68 -1.45 -15.24 48.26
N ASP A 69 -2.16 -14.27 48.84
CA ASP A 69 -2.10 -12.85 48.54
C ASP A 69 -2.20 -12.46 47.05
N ALA A 70 -3.42 -12.58 46.50
CA ALA A 70 -3.87 -11.83 45.33
C ALA A 70 -4.40 -10.42 45.70
N GLU A 71 -3.86 -9.82 46.77
CA GLU A 71 -4.17 -8.47 47.23
C GLU A 71 -2.91 -7.60 47.23
N GLY A 72 -2.29 -7.44 46.05
CA GLY A 72 -1.48 -6.26 45.78
C GLY A 72 -2.40 -5.04 45.93
N THR A 73 -2.31 -4.36 47.08
CA THR A 73 -3.20 -3.28 47.47
C THR A 73 -3.24 -2.20 46.39
N ALA A 74 -4.41 -1.58 46.19
CA ALA A 74 -4.59 -0.48 45.24
C ALA A 74 -3.57 0.68 45.42
N SER A 75 -2.94 0.75 46.61
CA SER A 75 -1.89 1.71 46.99
C SER A 75 -0.56 1.50 46.26
N GLU A 76 -0.13 0.26 45.98
CA GLU A 76 1.14 0.01 45.26
C GLU A 76 1.04 0.34 43.76
N ARG A 77 -0.18 0.35 43.21
CA ARG A 77 -0.48 0.70 41.81
C ARG A 77 -0.60 2.21 41.58
N GLU A 78 -0.78 2.99 42.64
CA GLU A 78 -0.89 4.45 42.59
C GLU A 78 0.44 5.14 42.26
N GLY A 79 1.57 4.50 42.59
CA GLY A 79 2.92 5.01 42.32
C GLY A 79 3.50 4.67 40.94
N ASN A 80 2.77 3.94 40.07
CA ASN A 80 3.30 3.58 38.76
C ASN A 80 3.35 4.82 37.83
N PRO A 81 4.54 5.26 37.38
CA PRO A 81 4.71 6.48 36.59
C PRO A 81 3.93 6.47 35.27
N ARG A 82 3.56 5.30 34.75
CA ARG A 82 2.72 5.15 33.55
C ARG A 82 1.32 5.75 33.75
N TRP A 83 0.71 5.62 34.94
CA TRP A 83 -0.62 6.19 35.20
C TRP A 83 -0.61 7.71 35.38
N ALA A 84 0.55 8.29 35.72
CA ALA A 84 0.71 9.74 35.78
C ALA A 84 0.52 10.37 34.38
N ALA A 85 0.98 9.71 33.32
CA ALA A 85 0.81 10.16 31.93
C ALA A 85 -0.60 9.89 31.37
N VAL A 86 -1.26 8.80 31.78
CA VAL A 86 -2.60 8.42 31.29
C VAL A 86 -3.71 9.28 31.89
N THR A 87 -3.57 9.69 33.16
CA THR A 87 -4.62 10.44 33.89
C THR A 87 -5.03 11.76 33.20
N PRO A 88 -4.10 12.63 32.76
CA PRO A 88 -4.46 13.84 31.99
C PRO A 88 -5.17 13.52 30.67
N VAL A 89 -4.78 12.45 29.99
CA VAL A 89 -5.40 12.04 28.71
C VAL A 89 -6.86 11.63 28.92
N VAL A 90 -7.16 10.85 29.96
CA VAL A 90 -8.55 10.48 30.30
C VAL A 90 -9.39 11.73 30.60
N ARG A 91 -8.86 12.70 31.34
CA ARG A 91 -9.57 13.96 31.59
C ARG A 91 -9.82 14.75 30.31
N ASP A 92 -8.86 14.77 29.39
CA ASP A 92 -9.03 15.42 28.08
C ASP A 92 -10.12 14.74 27.23
N HIS A 93 -10.24 13.41 27.29
CA HIS A 93 -11.36 12.69 26.67
C HIS A 93 -12.71 13.09 27.26
N VAL A 94 -12.84 13.10 28.59
CA VAL A 94 -14.07 13.50 29.27
C VAL A 94 -14.44 14.95 28.92
N ARG A 95 -13.45 15.86 28.88
CA ARG A 95 -13.65 17.26 28.48
C ARG A 95 -14.11 17.38 27.04
N MET A 96 -13.48 16.68 26.10
CA MET A 96 -13.87 16.73 24.69
C MET A 96 -15.28 16.17 24.48
N PHE A 97 -15.60 15.03 25.10
CA PHE A 97 -16.93 14.43 25.02
C PHE A 97 -18.01 15.34 25.62
N THR A 98 -17.74 15.92 26.79
CA THR A 98 -18.66 16.90 27.42
C THR A 98 -18.87 18.11 26.52
N ARG A 99 -17.80 18.66 25.93
CA ARG A 99 -17.88 19.78 24.97
C ARG A 99 -18.77 19.42 23.79
N MET A 100 -18.61 18.22 23.24
CA MET A 100 -19.41 17.72 22.13
C MET A 100 -20.91 17.67 22.50
N LEU A 101 -21.25 17.10 23.66
CA LEU A 101 -22.63 17.02 24.15
C LEU A 101 -23.27 18.40 24.39
N LEU A 102 -22.54 19.34 25.00
CA LEU A 102 -23.07 20.65 25.35
C LEU A 102 -23.21 21.58 24.12
N SER A 103 -22.25 21.52 23.20
CA SER A 103 -22.25 22.37 21.99
C SER A 103 -23.10 21.79 20.86
N GLY A 104 -23.20 20.47 20.75
CA GLY A 104 -23.75 19.77 19.59
C GLY A 104 -22.80 19.74 18.39
N THR A 105 -21.54 20.14 18.56
CA THR A 105 -20.54 20.17 17.48
C THR A 105 -19.57 19.00 17.62
N GLN A 106 -19.38 18.24 16.54
CA GLN A 106 -18.43 17.13 16.49
C GLN A 106 -16.97 17.63 16.56
N PRO A 107 -16.05 16.87 17.20
CA PRO A 107 -14.63 17.19 17.19
C PRO A 107 -14.06 17.21 15.76
N THR A 108 -13.13 18.13 15.51
CA THR A 108 -12.41 18.18 14.23
C THR A 108 -11.41 17.03 14.10
N ARG A 109 -11.05 16.68 12.85
CA ARG A 109 -10.06 15.63 12.58
C ARG A 109 -8.69 15.91 13.23
N SER A 110 -8.28 17.17 13.30
CA SER A 110 -7.03 17.59 13.95
C SER A 110 -7.06 17.41 15.46
N GLU A 111 -8.18 17.75 16.12
CA GLU A 111 -8.36 17.53 17.56
C GLU A 111 -8.34 16.04 17.92
N LEU A 112 -9.03 15.20 17.14
CA LEU A 112 -9.03 13.74 17.32
C LEU A 112 -7.62 13.16 17.15
N ARG A 113 -6.89 13.59 16.10
CA ARG A 113 -5.50 13.17 15.86
C ARG A 113 -4.57 13.57 17.01
N ALA A 114 -4.64 14.81 17.47
CA ALA A 114 -3.79 15.30 18.56
C ALA A 114 -4.03 14.54 19.87
N LEU A 115 -5.29 14.22 20.19
CA LEU A 115 -5.61 13.41 21.36
C LEU A 115 -5.17 11.94 21.19
N ALA A 116 -5.34 11.35 20.01
CA ALA A 116 -4.87 10.00 19.70
C ALA A 116 -3.35 9.85 19.86
N LEU A 117 -2.56 10.80 19.35
CA LEU A 117 -1.10 10.81 19.51
C LEU A 117 -0.67 10.89 20.98
N ARG A 118 -1.34 11.75 21.77
CA ARG A 118 -1.08 11.84 23.22
C ARG A 118 -1.46 10.55 23.95
N ALA A 119 -2.57 9.91 23.58
CA ALA A 119 -2.98 8.63 24.14
C ALA A 119 -1.99 7.51 23.82
N ALA A 120 -1.49 7.45 22.58
CA ALA A 120 -0.45 6.50 22.19
C ALA A 120 0.85 6.74 22.98
N ALA A 121 1.33 7.98 23.06
CA ALA A 121 2.54 8.34 23.80
C ALA A 121 2.43 8.05 25.31
N ALA A 122 1.28 8.36 25.93
CA ALA A 122 1.05 8.14 27.36
C ALA A 122 0.88 6.65 27.70
N SER A 123 0.24 5.88 26.83
CA SER A 123 -0.01 4.46 27.08
C SER A 123 1.22 3.60 26.85
N GLN A 124 2.12 3.97 25.93
CA GLN A 124 3.26 3.13 25.52
C GLN A 124 2.84 1.69 25.18
N SER A 125 1.63 1.55 24.65
CA SER A 125 0.96 0.28 24.38
C SER A 125 0.87 0.01 22.88
N PRO A 126 0.84 -1.26 22.45
CA PRO A 126 0.37 -1.62 21.11
C PRO A 126 -1.02 -1.06 20.83
N VAL A 127 -1.34 -0.86 19.54
CA VAL A 127 -2.62 -0.24 19.13
C VAL A 127 -3.81 -1.07 19.62
N GLU A 128 -3.69 -2.39 19.66
CA GLU A 128 -4.71 -3.34 20.09
C GLU A 128 -5.08 -3.15 21.57
N GLU A 129 -4.08 -2.96 22.44
CA GLU A 129 -4.29 -2.71 23.87
C GLU A 129 -4.89 -1.30 24.10
N LEU A 130 -4.51 -0.32 23.28
CA LEU A 130 -5.10 1.01 23.33
C LEU A 130 -6.58 0.96 22.92
N LEU A 131 -6.94 0.25 21.85
CA LEU A 131 -8.34 0.05 21.44
C LEU A 131 -9.16 -0.65 22.53
N HIS A 132 -8.60 -1.66 23.20
CA HIS A 132 -9.25 -2.31 24.33
C HIS A 132 -9.53 -1.33 25.49
N SER A 133 -8.59 -0.41 25.75
CA SER A 133 -8.72 0.62 26.78
C SER A 133 -9.90 1.56 26.51
N TYR A 134 -10.17 1.90 25.23
CA TYR A 134 -11.34 2.71 24.87
C TYR A 134 -12.67 2.01 25.19
N ARG A 135 -12.76 0.69 24.98
CA ARG A 135 -13.96 -0.09 25.33
C ARG A 135 -14.20 -0.11 26.84
N ILE A 136 -13.16 -0.34 27.63
CA ILE A 136 -13.27 -0.32 29.10
C ILE A 136 -13.65 1.07 29.60
N GLY A 137 -13.05 2.11 29.02
CA GLY A 137 -13.34 3.49 29.37
C GLY A 137 -14.78 3.89 29.05
N SER A 138 -15.30 3.52 27.88
CA SER A 138 -16.69 3.82 27.51
C SER A 138 -17.68 3.07 28.39
N GLU A 139 -17.43 1.81 28.74
CA GLU A 139 -18.27 1.06 29.68
C GLU A 139 -18.29 1.67 31.08
N ALA A 140 -17.14 2.15 31.57
CA ALA A 140 -17.06 2.86 32.85
C ALA A 140 -17.80 4.21 32.80
N ALA A 141 -17.68 4.95 31.71
CA ALA A 141 -18.39 6.21 31.52
C ALA A 141 -19.91 6.00 31.42
N CYS A 142 -20.38 5.02 30.66
CA CYS A 142 -21.81 4.67 30.57
C CYS A 142 -22.39 4.26 31.93
N ARG A 143 -21.62 3.52 32.75
CA ARG A 143 -22.02 3.20 34.14
C ARG A 143 -22.15 4.46 34.98
N ALA A 144 -21.22 5.41 34.86
CA ALA A 144 -21.28 6.67 35.61
C ALA A 144 -22.47 7.55 35.19
N VAL A 145 -22.76 7.67 33.88
CA VAL A 145 -23.93 8.39 33.37
C VAL A 145 -25.22 7.76 33.88
N ARG A 146 -25.33 6.43 33.84
CA ARG A 146 -26.51 5.72 34.34
C ARG A 146 -26.73 5.94 35.84
N SER A 147 -25.66 5.97 36.63
CA SER A 147 -25.76 6.22 38.08
C SER A 147 -26.22 7.64 38.44
N ALA A 148 -26.02 8.61 37.55
CA ALA A 148 -26.46 10.00 37.73
C ALA A 148 -27.87 10.28 37.21
N ALA A 149 -28.46 9.35 36.44
CA ALA A 149 -29.77 9.53 35.82
C ALA A 149 -30.92 9.32 36.80
N GLY A 150 -31.92 10.19 36.76
CA GLY A 150 -33.19 10.02 37.46
C GLY A 150 -34.20 9.17 36.65
N PRO A 151 -35.37 8.87 37.24
CA PRO A 151 -36.39 8.02 36.61
C PRO A 151 -36.91 8.55 35.26
N ASP A 152 -36.86 9.87 35.03
CA ASP A 152 -37.37 10.51 33.81
C ASP A 152 -36.30 10.77 32.72
N ASP A 153 -35.05 10.36 32.94
CA ASP A 153 -33.90 10.70 32.10
C ASP A 153 -33.59 9.64 31.01
N LEU A 154 -34.42 8.59 30.85
CA LEU A 154 -34.17 7.48 29.91
C LEU A 154 -33.81 7.94 28.49
N ALA A 155 -34.59 8.88 27.93
CA ALA A 155 -34.33 9.42 26.59
C ALA A 155 -32.98 10.16 26.51
N ALA A 156 -32.59 10.88 27.57
CA ALA A 156 -31.29 11.56 27.61
C ALA A 156 -30.13 10.56 27.77
N VAL A 157 -30.31 9.50 28.55
CA VAL A 157 -29.32 8.42 28.69
C VAL A 157 -29.08 7.71 27.35
N LEU A 158 -30.14 7.42 26.59
CA LEU A 158 -30.02 6.83 25.25
C LEU A 158 -29.20 7.72 24.31
N THR A 159 -29.52 9.02 24.24
CA THR A 159 -28.77 9.98 23.41
C THR A 159 -27.31 10.10 23.82
N VAL A 160 -27.02 10.22 25.13
CA VAL A 160 -25.63 10.27 25.61
C VAL A 160 -24.88 8.98 25.28
N THR A 161 -25.56 7.83 25.33
CA THR A 161 -24.97 6.53 24.97
C THR A 161 -24.69 6.43 23.47
N GLU A 162 -25.61 6.87 22.61
CA GLU A 162 -25.42 6.94 21.16
C GLU A 162 -24.24 7.84 20.79
N GLU A 163 -24.18 9.03 21.38
CA GLU A 163 -23.07 9.97 21.21
C GLU A 163 -21.75 9.40 21.74
N MET A 164 -21.76 8.65 22.84
CA MET A 164 -20.57 7.96 23.36
C MET A 164 -20.06 6.92 22.36
N MET A 165 -20.94 6.11 21.78
CA MET A 165 -20.55 5.12 20.77
C MET A 165 -20.00 5.80 19.51
N ALA A 166 -20.61 6.88 19.05
CA ALA A 166 -20.11 7.67 17.93
C ALA A 166 -18.73 8.27 18.23
N TYR A 167 -18.54 8.84 19.42
CA TYR A 167 -17.27 9.40 19.86
C TYR A 167 -16.17 8.35 19.95
N VAL A 168 -16.46 7.17 20.51
CA VAL A 168 -15.51 6.06 20.57
C VAL A 168 -15.12 5.63 19.17
N ASN A 169 -16.07 5.47 18.24
CA ASN A 169 -15.77 5.11 16.85
C ASN A 169 -14.83 6.13 16.16
N LEU A 170 -15.07 7.43 16.38
CA LEU A 170 -14.21 8.50 15.87
C LEU A 170 -12.80 8.43 16.47
N MET A 171 -12.69 8.24 17.79
CA MET A 171 -11.39 8.14 18.46
C MET A 171 -10.63 6.87 18.08
N THR A 172 -11.29 5.71 17.99
CA THR A 172 -10.63 4.46 17.60
C THR A 172 -10.15 4.52 16.15
N ALA A 173 -10.93 5.13 15.25
CA ALA A 173 -10.47 5.40 13.88
C ALA A 173 -9.25 6.33 13.87
N ALA A 174 -9.26 7.41 14.65
CA ALA A 174 -8.14 8.34 14.76
C ALA A 174 -6.87 7.68 15.32
N VAL A 175 -7.01 6.78 16.30
CA VAL A 175 -5.90 5.98 16.86
C VAL A 175 -5.29 5.06 15.82
N VAL A 176 -6.12 4.32 15.07
CA VAL A 176 -5.63 3.45 13.99
C VAL A 176 -4.91 4.26 12.92
N GLN A 177 -5.48 5.38 12.48
CA GLN A 177 -4.85 6.26 11.49
C GLN A 177 -3.52 6.84 11.98
N ALA A 178 -3.46 7.31 13.23
CA ALA A 178 -2.21 7.81 13.81
C ALA A 178 -1.13 6.73 13.90
N SER A 179 -1.51 5.46 14.16
CA SER A 179 -0.59 4.34 14.15
C SER A 179 -0.09 4.00 12.74
N LEU A 180 -0.95 4.06 11.72
CA LEU A 180 -0.55 3.87 10.33
C LEU A 180 0.39 4.99 9.86
N ASP A 181 0.08 6.25 10.17
CA ASP A 181 0.93 7.40 9.86
C ASP A 181 2.32 7.28 10.51
N ASP A 182 2.41 6.83 11.77
CA ASP A 182 3.69 6.60 12.46
C ASP A 182 4.51 5.49 11.78
N ARG A 183 3.85 4.39 11.36
CA ARG A 183 4.51 3.31 10.61
C ARG A 183 5.05 3.80 9.27
N ASP A 184 4.26 4.58 8.52
CA ASP A 184 4.67 5.13 7.23
C ASP A 184 5.82 6.14 7.37
N LEU A 185 5.80 6.97 8.42
CA LEU A 185 6.89 7.89 8.73
C LEU A 185 8.19 7.14 9.06
N ARG A 186 8.14 6.16 9.98
CA ARG A 186 9.30 5.35 10.34
C ARG A 186 9.89 4.61 9.15
N ARG A 187 9.03 4.06 8.29
CA ARG A 187 9.44 3.41 7.05
C ARG A 187 10.12 4.39 6.10
N SER A 188 9.54 5.57 5.90
CA SER A 188 10.11 6.63 5.07
C SER A 188 11.46 7.14 5.61
N GLU A 189 11.61 7.23 6.93
CA GLU A 189 12.89 7.56 7.58
C GLU A 189 13.93 6.46 7.41
N ARG A 190 13.54 5.20 7.59
CA ARG A 190 14.41 4.03 7.40
C ARG A 190 14.88 3.94 5.94
N GLU A 191 13.99 4.12 4.99
CA GLU A 191 14.33 4.14 3.56
C GLU A 191 15.27 5.29 3.19
N ARG A 192 15.08 6.48 3.79
CA ARG A 192 16.05 7.59 3.64
C ARG A 192 17.42 7.29 4.26
N ARG A 193 17.48 6.49 5.33
CA ARG A 193 18.77 6.02 5.87
C ARG A 193 19.41 4.98 4.95
N PHE A 194 18.62 4.08 4.37
CA PHE A 194 19.09 3.10 3.38
C PHE A 194 19.64 3.74 2.11
N ARG A 195 18.97 4.76 1.55
CA ARG A 195 19.53 5.51 0.41
C ARG A 195 20.83 6.22 0.76
N ARG A 196 20.92 6.85 1.94
CA ARG A 196 22.18 7.45 2.41
C ARG A 196 23.30 6.42 2.57
N LEU A 197 22.99 5.22 3.06
CA LEU A 197 23.95 4.12 3.13
C LEU A 197 24.40 3.71 1.73
N PHE A 198 23.46 3.54 0.78
CA PHE A 198 23.78 3.23 -0.61
C PHE A 198 24.68 4.29 -1.24
N ASP A 199 24.34 5.57 -1.10
CA ASP A 199 25.14 6.70 -1.62
C ASP A 199 26.55 6.72 -1.00
N ALA A 200 26.68 6.40 0.29
CA ALA A 200 27.98 6.33 0.96
C ALA A 200 28.81 5.11 0.51
N ILE A 201 28.17 3.97 0.27
CA ILE A 201 28.81 2.78 -0.29
C ILE A 201 29.27 3.07 -1.73
N ASP A 202 28.43 3.72 -2.55
CA ASP A 202 28.78 4.14 -3.90
C ASP A 202 29.81 5.29 -3.92
N GLY A 203 30.12 5.91 -2.78
CA GLY A 203 31.11 6.98 -2.68
C GLY A 203 30.60 8.36 -3.12
N ALA A 204 29.29 8.51 -3.30
CA ALA A 204 28.63 9.81 -3.49
C ALA A 204 28.50 10.59 -2.16
N ALA A 205 28.64 9.90 -1.02
CA ALA A 205 28.63 10.48 0.32
C ALA A 205 29.71 9.88 1.23
N ALA A 206 29.99 10.52 2.36
CA ALA A 206 30.88 9.96 3.38
C ALA A 206 30.20 8.82 4.15
N LEU A 207 30.94 7.74 4.39
CA LEU A 207 30.48 6.62 5.22
C LEU A 207 30.69 6.97 6.71
N THR A 208 29.66 7.51 7.35
CA THR A 208 29.67 7.91 8.76
C THR A 208 29.54 6.71 9.71
N PRO A 209 29.96 6.82 10.99
CA PRO A 209 29.80 5.73 11.97
C PRO A 209 28.37 5.17 12.06
N ASP A 210 27.35 6.03 12.15
CA ASP A 210 25.93 5.61 12.16
C ASP A 210 25.51 4.80 10.92
N LEU A 211 26.16 5.02 9.77
CA LEU A 211 25.89 4.25 8.54
C LEU A 211 26.65 2.93 8.53
N VAL A 212 27.81 2.86 9.16
CA VAL A 212 28.53 1.60 9.39
C VAL A 212 27.72 0.71 10.33
N GLU A 213 27.24 1.25 11.45
CA GLU A 213 26.35 0.54 12.37
C GLU A 213 25.08 0.05 11.65
N LEU A 214 24.46 0.90 10.83
CA LEU A 214 23.30 0.51 10.02
C LEU A 214 23.63 -0.63 9.03
N ALA A 215 24.82 -0.64 8.44
CA ALA A 215 25.26 -1.72 7.54
C ALA A 215 25.47 -3.03 8.31
N GLU A 216 26.07 -2.96 9.50
CA GLU A 216 26.25 -4.09 10.41
C GLU A 216 24.90 -4.67 10.86
N ASP A 217 23.95 -3.81 11.24
CA ASP A 217 22.58 -4.19 11.64
C ASP A 217 21.83 -4.97 10.57
N ILE A 218 22.04 -4.62 9.29
CA ILE A 218 21.44 -5.34 8.16
C ILE A 218 22.34 -6.45 7.63
N GLY A 219 23.52 -6.70 8.22
CA GLY A 219 24.46 -7.73 7.81
C GLY A 219 25.16 -7.48 6.46
N LEU A 220 25.25 -6.24 6.01
CA LEU A 220 25.89 -5.86 4.75
C LEU A 220 27.36 -5.47 4.98
N SER A 221 28.28 -6.12 4.26
CA SER A 221 29.69 -5.72 4.24
C SER A 221 29.86 -4.32 3.64
N THR A 222 30.64 -3.44 4.27
CA THR A 222 30.95 -2.10 3.76
C THR A 222 32.15 -2.07 2.79
N THR A 223 32.83 -3.19 2.60
CA THR A 223 34.05 -3.30 1.76
C THR A 223 33.81 -3.93 0.39
N GLY A 224 32.63 -4.51 0.16
CA GLY A 224 32.28 -5.19 -1.10
C GLY A 224 32.96 -6.56 -1.26
N PRO A 225 32.91 -7.18 -2.46
CA PRO A 225 32.25 -6.69 -3.67
C PRO A 225 30.72 -6.66 -3.56
N TYR A 226 30.07 -5.81 -4.37
CA TYR A 226 28.61 -5.68 -4.40
C TYR A 226 28.05 -6.08 -5.75
N LEU A 227 26.90 -6.75 -5.72
CA LEU A 227 26.07 -7.01 -6.88
C LEU A 227 24.87 -6.05 -6.85
N PRO A 228 24.81 -5.05 -7.75
CA PRO A 228 23.64 -4.22 -7.88
C PRO A 228 22.50 -5.04 -8.48
N PHE A 229 21.28 -4.80 -8.01
CA PHE A 229 20.09 -5.38 -8.60
C PHE A 229 18.98 -4.35 -8.71
N ALA A 230 18.09 -4.58 -9.66
CA ALA A 230 16.82 -3.89 -9.76
C ALA A 230 15.68 -4.92 -9.84
N ALA A 231 14.53 -4.60 -9.28
CA ALA A 231 13.36 -5.45 -9.35
C ALA A 231 12.07 -4.63 -9.47
N ALA A 232 11.04 -5.21 -10.09
CA ALA A 232 9.71 -4.62 -10.09
C ALA A 232 8.65 -5.72 -10.13
N ARG A 233 7.54 -5.49 -9.43
CA ARG A 233 6.36 -6.34 -9.46
C ARG A 233 5.34 -5.76 -10.42
N ARG A 234 4.91 -6.58 -11.38
CA ARG A 234 3.94 -6.17 -12.40
C ARG A 234 2.60 -5.78 -11.74
N GLY A 235 2.14 -4.58 -12.05
CA GLY A 235 0.86 -4.04 -11.55
C GLY A 235 0.89 -3.55 -10.10
N ALA A 236 2.06 -3.57 -9.45
CA ALA A 236 2.23 -3.07 -8.09
C ALA A 236 2.51 -1.56 -8.09
N GLY A 237 1.98 -0.84 -7.10
CA GLY A 237 2.26 0.58 -6.89
C GLY A 237 3.51 0.81 -6.04
N ALA A 238 3.92 2.07 -5.88
CA ALA A 238 5.10 2.46 -5.08
C ALA A 238 5.04 1.94 -3.62
N ALA A 239 3.84 1.95 -3.01
CA ALA A 239 3.65 1.48 -1.64
C ALA A 239 3.95 -0.02 -1.47
N GLU A 240 3.75 -0.83 -2.49
CA GLU A 240 4.04 -2.27 -2.46
C GLU A 240 5.52 -2.54 -2.71
N HIS A 241 6.14 -1.85 -3.67
CA HIS A 241 7.58 -1.92 -3.91
C HIS A 241 8.39 -1.54 -2.67
N ALA A 242 8.01 -0.48 -1.97
CA ALA A 242 8.68 -0.11 -0.73
C ALA A 242 8.45 -1.13 0.41
N ARG A 243 7.44 -2.00 0.35
CA ARG A 243 7.19 -3.04 1.37
C ARG A 243 8.14 -4.20 1.08
N LEU A 244 8.17 -4.63 -0.17
CA LEU A 244 9.09 -5.65 -0.66
C LEU A 244 10.56 -5.25 -0.46
N ALA A 245 10.93 -3.98 -0.68
CA ALA A 245 12.28 -3.47 -0.37
C ALA A 245 12.62 -3.52 1.13
N ALA A 246 11.64 -3.23 2.00
CA ALA A 246 11.84 -3.32 3.44
C ALA A 246 11.98 -4.78 3.89
N GLU A 247 11.23 -5.71 3.30
CA GLU A 247 11.33 -7.15 3.54
C GLU A 247 12.69 -7.70 3.08
N LEU A 248 13.15 -7.32 1.88
CA LEU A 248 14.47 -7.67 1.36
C LEU A 248 15.59 -7.24 2.31
N THR A 249 15.55 -6.00 2.80
CA THR A 249 16.58 -5.50 3.72
C THR A 249 16.46 -6.14 5.11
N ALA A 250 15.24 -6.48 5.56
CA ALA A 250 15.01 -7.14 6.84
C ALA A 250 15.44 -8.62 6.84
N ALA A 251 15.46 -9.28 5.68
CA ALA A 251 16.00 -10.63 5.53
C ALA A 251 17.53 -10.69 5.77
N GLY A 252 18.20 -9.53 5.71
CA GLY A 252 19.62 -9.38 6.01
C GLY A 252 20.55 -9.74 4.85
N GLY A 253 21.78 -9.23 4.92
CA GLY A 253 22.84 -9.41 3.94
C GLY A 253 22.68 -8.60 2.65
N MET A 254 21.63 -7.80 2.52
CA MET A 254 21.41 -6.94 1.35
C MET A 254 20.79 -5.61 1.78
N LEU A 255 20.94 -4.61 0.93
CA LEU A 255 20.30 -3.31 1.04
C LEU A 255 19.33 -3.13 -0.12
N ALA A 256 18.08 -2.80 0.19
CA ALA A 256 17.07 -2.52 -0.82
C ALA A 256 16.23 -1.28 -0.43
N PHE A 257 15.86 -0.48 -1.42
CA PHE A 257 14.97 0.66 -1.27
C PHE A 257 14.10 0.81 -2.51
N SER A 258 12.95 1.48 -2.37
CA SER A 258 12.11 1.75 -3.55
C SER A 258 12.58 2.99 -4.29
N GLU A 259 12.37 2.98 -5.61
CA GLU A 259 12.57 4.14 -6.47
C GLU A 259 11.38 4.30 -7.43
N GLY A 260 10.24 4.77 -6.93
CA GLY A 260 9.01 4.85 -7.71
C GLY A 260 8.33 3.49 -7.79
N GLU A 261 8.15 2.94 -8.99
CA GLU A 261 7.48 1.65 -9.23
C GLU A 261 8.47 0.48 -9.39
N ARG A 262 9.59 0.55 -8.68
CA ARG A 262 10.71 -0.40 -8.74
C ARG A 262 11.48 -0.38 -7.42
N ILE A 263 12.37 -1.35 -7.29
CA ILE A 263 13.25 -1.59 -6.15
C ILE A 263 14.68 -1.59 -6.68
N ASP A 264 15.53 -0.85 -5.98
CA ASP A 264 16.97 -0.85 -6.19
C ASP A 264 17.66 -1.45 -4.98
N GLY A 265 18.79 -2.10 -5.21
CA GLY A 265 19.56 -2.61 -4.10
C GLY A 265 20.93 -3.15 -4.46
N ILE A 266 21.64 -3.55 -3.41
CA ILE A 266 22.93 -4.23 -3.49
C ILE A 266 22.94 -5.44 -2.57
N CYS A 267 23.52 -6.54 -3.04
CA CYS A 267 23.74 -7.74 -2.25
C CYS A 267 25.19 -8.24 -2.40
N GLY A 268 25.59 -9.17 -1.52
CA GLY A 268 26.92 -9.80 -1.59
C GLY A 268 26.97 -11.04 -2.48
N ALA A 269 25.83 -11.72 -2.68
CA ALA A 269 25.71 -12.92 -3.49
C ALA A 269 24.36 -13.00 -4.23
N PRO A 270 24.31 -13.60 -5.43
CA PRO A 270 23.07 -13.74 -6.19
C PRO A 270 22.02 -14.58 -5.46
N SER A 271 22.43 -15.61 -4.71
CA SER A 271 21.54 -16.53 -3.99
C SER A 271 20.65 -15.84 -2.95
N GLN A 272 21.01 -14.64 -2.51
CA GLN A 272 20.19 -13.85 -1.61
C GLN A 272 18.90 -13.35 -2.28
N LEU A 273 18.85 -13.36 -3.61
CA LEU A 273 17.69 -12.94 -4.41
C LEU A 273 16.85 -14.12 -4.90
N ASP A 274 17.21 -15.37 -4.60
CA ASP A 274 16.52 -16.56 -5.14
C ASP A 274 15.01 -16.52 -4.88
N TRP A 275 14.61 -16.25 -3.63
CA TRP A 275 13.20 -16.13 -3.26
C TRP A 275 12.47 -14.99 -3.98
N LEU A 276 13.17 -13.88 -4.29
CA LEU A 276 12.61 -12.76 -5.02
C LEU A 276 12.42 -13.11 -6.49
N THR A 277 13.34 -13.88 -7.08
CA THR A 277 13.23 -14.38 -8.45
C THR A 277 12.12 -15.42 -8.61
N GLU A 278 11.78 -16.14 -7.55
CA GLU A 278 10.67 -17.10 -7.51
C GLU A 278 9.31 -16.45 -7.20
N ALA A 279 9.31 -15.19 -6.75
CA ALA A 279 8.10 -14.49 -6.36
C ALA A 279 7.19 -14.19 -7.56
N ASP A 280 5.90 -14.49 -7.41
CA ASP A 280 4.92 -14.32 -8.49
C ASP A 280 4.77 -12.85 -8.92
N GLY A 281 4.88 -12.64 -10.24
CA GLY A 281 4.76 -11.33 -10.86
C GLY A 281 5.99 -10.43 -10.73
N VAL A 282 7.10 -10.89 -10.14
CA VAL A 282 8.31 -10.09 -9.92
C VAL A 282 9.33 -10.34 -11.02
N ALA A 283 9.87 -9.28 -11.63
CA ALA A 283 11.05 -9.33 -12.49
C ALA A 283 12.27 -8.86 -11.71
N VAL A 284 13.39 -9.56 -11.82
CA VAL A 284 14.64 -9.25 -11.11
C VAL A 284 15.80 -9.26 -12.08
N ALA A 285 16.54 -8.16 -12.16
CA ALA A 285 17.75 -8.04 -12.96
C ALA A 285 18.94 -7.83 -12.02
N VAL A 286 19.97 -8.65 -12.16
CA VAL A 286 21.19 -8.59 -11.34
C VAL A 286 22.35 -8.18 -12.23
N GLY A 287 23.03 -7.10 -11.86
CA GLY A 287 24.21 -6.60 -12.54
C GLY A 287 25.46 -7.39 -12.18
N THR A 288 26.53 -7.19 -12.96
CA THR A 288 27.85 -7.71 -12.64
C THR A 288 28.42 -7.05 -11.38
N GLY A 289 29.32 -7.75 -10.67
CA GLY A 289 30.01 -7.21 -9.50
C GLY A 289 30.65 -5.86 -9.81
N ALA A 290 30.24 -4.83 -9.07
CA ALA A 290 30.66 -3.45 -9.28
C ALA A 290 31.46 -2.93 -8.09
N SER A 291 32.48 -2.15 -8.37
CA SER A 291 33.20 -1.41 -7.35
C SER A 291 32.36 -0.24 -6.83
N ARG A 292 32.76 0.29 -5.68
CA ARG A 292 32.30 1.60 -5.20
C ARG A 292 32.48 2.64 -6.32
N GLY A 293 31.53 3.56 -6.48
CA GLY A 293 31.52 4.59 -7.53
C GLY A 293 30.81 4.18 -8.83
N ARG A 294 30.39 2.92 -8.95
CA ARG A 294 29.76 2.37 -10.15
C ARG A 294 28.37 1.76 -9.89
N LEU A 295 27.92 1.72 -8.64
CA LEU A 295 26.68 1.06 -8.25
C LEU A 295 25.47 1.84 -8.72
N ALA A 296 25.43 3.16 -8.52
CA ALA A 296 24.30 3.96 -8.99
C ALA A 296 24.18 3.93 -10.53
N ALA A 297 25.31 3.90 -11.25
CA ALA A 297 25.31 3.73 -12.70
C ALA A 297 24.78 2.35 -13.11
N ALA A 298 25.25 1.29 -12.46
CA ALA A 298 24.78 -0.06 -12.73
C ALA A 298 23.27 -0.24 -12.43
N CYS A 299 22.75 0.32 -11.33
CA CYS A 299 21.31 0.29 -11.05
C CYS A 299 20.50 1.01 -12.13
N ARG A 300 20.96 2.18 -12.62
CA ARG A 300 20.30 2.88 -13.74
C ARG A 300 20.26 2.05 -15.02
N ASP A 301 21.32 1.31 -15.32
CA ASP A 301 21.32 0.42 -16.49
C ASP A 301 20.31 -0.73 -16.31
N LEU A 302 20.21 -1.27 -15.09
CA LEU A 302 19.24 -2.33 -14.74
C LEU A 302 17.79 -1.83 -14.74
N HIS A 303 17.54 -0.54 -14.49
CA HIS A 303 16.20 0.06 -14.61
C HIS A 303 15.63 -0.15 -16.01
N VAL A 304 16.44 0.09 -17.05
CA VAL A 304 16.03 -0.10 -18.44
C VAL A 304 15.66 -1.56 -18.70
N VAL A 305 16.45 -2.50 -18.17
CA VAL A 305 16.19 -3.94 -18.29
C VAL A 305 14.85 -4.31 -17.64
N ILE A 306 14.60 -3.84 -16.42
CA ILE A 306 13.35 -4.08 -15.68
C ILE A 306 12.15 -3.46 -16.38
N ASP A 307 12.26 -2.22 -16.85
CA ASP A 307 11.18 -1.53 -17.55
C ASP A 307 10.80 -2.25 -18.85
N VAL A 308 11.79 -2.73 -19.60
CA VAL A 308 11.55 -3.56 -20.80
C VAL A 308 10.88 -4.88 -20.41
N ALA A 309 11.41 -5.60 -19.41
CA ALA A 309 10.87 -6.88 -18.98
C ALA A 309 9.40 -6.78 -18.54
N VAL A 310 9.07 -5.82 -17.67
CA VAL A 310 7.71 -5.59 -17.17
C VAL A 310 6.74 -5.27 -18.31
N ARG A 311 7.14 -4.41 -19.27
CA ARG A 311 6.31 -4.10 -20.46
C ARG A 311 6.09 -5.31 -21.35
N ARG A 312 7.08 -6.20 -21.47
CA ARG A 312 6.98 -7.46 -22.21
C ARG A 312 6.23 -8.56 -21.43
N GLY A 313 5.79 -8.28 -20.19
CA GLY A 313 5.12 -9.24 -19.34
C GLY A 313 6.04 -10.36 -18.86
N ARG A 314 7.35 -10.10 -18.80
CA ARG A 314 8.37 -11.05 -18.37
C ARG A 314 8.64 -10.86 -16.88
N THR A 315 8.74 -11.98 -16.18
CA THR A 315 8.96 -12.09 -14.72
C THR A 315 10.03 -13.16 -14.47
N GLY A 316 10.49 -13.27 -13.22
CA GLY A 316 11.60 -14.10 -12.81
C GLY A 316 12.96 -13.41 -13.02
N PRO A 317 14.06 -14.19 -13.07
CA PRO A 317 15.38 -13.65 -13.34
C PRO A 317 15.47 -13.15 -14.79
N ILE A 318 15.96 -11.92 -14.95
CA ILE A 318 16.14 -11.24 -16.23
C ILE A 318 17.63 -11.02 -16.47
N GLY A 319 18.16 -11.59 -17.54
CA GLY A 319 19.49 -11.31 -18.03
C GLY A 319 19.55 -9.98 -18.78
N LEU A 320 20.64 -9.25 -18.63
CA LEU A 320 20.86 -7.98 -19.35
C LEU A 320 20.79 -8.17 -20.89
N ALA A 321 21.16 -9.35 -21.38
CA ALA A 321 21.13 -9.68 -22.80
C ALA A 321 19.76 -10.15 -23.33
N ASP A 322 18.79 -10.45 -22.45
CA ASP A 322 17.47 -11.01 -22.85
C ASP A 322 16.68 -10.02 -23.73
N PHE A 323 16.97 -8.72 -23.59
CA PHE A 323 16.37 -7.64 -24.36
C PHE A 323 17.43 -6.69 -24.93
N ALA A 324 18.59 -7.21 -25.34
CA ALA A 324 19.73 -6.39 -25.73
C ALA A 324 19.37 -5.27 -26.73
N PRO A 325 18.60 -5.48 -27.82
CA PRO A 325 18.27 -4.40 -28.74
C PRO A 325 17.42 -3.28 -28.12
N GLU A 326 16.38 -3.64 -27.37
CA GLU A 326 15.52 -2.68 -26.67
C GLU A 326 16.30 -1.90 -25.61
N VAL A 327 17.12 -2.60 -24.83
CA VAL A 327 17.96 -2.00 -23.78
C VAL A 327 18.97 -1.03 -24.42
N LEU A 328 19.66 -1.41 -25.50
CA LEU A 328 20.61 -0.55 -26.19
C LEU A 328 19.97 0.73 -26.74
N VAL A 329 18.75 0.63 -27.28
CA VAL A 329 17.99 1.78 -27.78
C VAL A 329 17.60 2.74 -26.65
N GLU A 330 17.24 2.21 -25.47
CA GLU A 330 16.82 3.03 -24.33
C GLU A 330 18.00 3.62 -23.53
N LEU A 331 19.14 2.94 -23.49
CA LEU A 331 20.38 3.45 -22.86
C LEU A 331 21.04 4.59 -23.66
N CYS A 332 20.74 4.73 -24.95
CA CYS A 332 21.34 5.73 -25.84
C CYS A 332 20.25 6.53 -26.58
N PRO A 333 19.46 7.36 -25.88
CA PRO A 333 18.33 8.06 -26.49
C PRO A 333 18.75 9.02 -27.62
N GLU A 334 19.86 9.74 -27.47
CA GLU A 334 20.32 10.70 -28.49
C GLU A 334 20.73 10.01 -29.79
N VAL A 335 21.47 8.89 -29.66
CA VAL A 335 21.92 8.10 -30.80
C VAL A 335 20.74 7.42 -31.49
N SER A 336 19.82 6.84 -30.70
CA SER A 336 18.65 6.16 -31.25
C SER A 336 17.64 7.12 -31.88
N ASP A 337 17.47 8.34 -31.34
CA ASP A 337 16.65 9.40 -31.94
C ASP A 337 17.25 9.90 -33.25
N ALA A 338 18.56 10.19 -33.27
CA ALA A 338 19.26 10.59 -34.50
C ALA A 338 19.19 9.49 -35.58
N LEU A 339 19.35 8.22 -35.17
CA LEU A 339 19.22 7.07 -36.08
C LEU A 339 17.79 6.96 -36.63
N THR A 340 16.79 7.16 -35.78
CA THR A 340 15.36 7.15 -36.17
C THR A 340 15.05 8.25 -37.16
N ALA A 341 15.47 9.48 -36.88
CA ALA A 341 15.31 10.64 -37.76
C ALA A 341 15.97 10.38 -39.13
N ARG A 342 17.22 9.91 -39.13
CA ARG A 342 17.98 9.58 -40.35
C ARG A 342 17.26 8.55 -41.23
N ILE A 343 16.59 7.57 -40.64
CA ILE A 343 15.94 6.47 -41.37
C ILE A 343 14.51 6.81 -41.78
N TYR A 344 13.74 7.49 -40.94
CA TYR A 344 12.31 7.66 -41.17
C TYR A 344 11.93 9.03 -41.73
N ASP A 345 12.65 10.11 -41.42
CA ASP A 345 12.29 11.47 -41.89
C ASP A 345 12.41 11.65 -43.41
N PRO A 346 13.42 11.06 -44.10
CA PRO A 346 13.50 11.16 -45.57
C PRO A 346 12.40 10.41 -46.32
N LEU A 347 11.68 9.51 -45.64
CA LEU A 347 10.69 8.63 -46.27
C LEU A 347 9.28 9.22 -46.18
N PRO A 348 8.48 9.22 -47.26
CA PRO A 348 7.06 9.53 -47.19
C PRO A 348 6.30 8.43 -46.41
N ALA A 349 5.12 8.77 -45.90
CA ALA A 349 4.33 7.90 -45.00
C ALA A 349 4.12 6.46 -45.53
N GLU A 350 3.87 6.30 -46.84
CA GLU A 350 3.70 4.99 -47.49
C GLU A 350 4.98 4.13 -47.42
N LEU A 351 6.15 4.72 -47.63
CA LEU A 351 7.43 4.02 -47.54
C LEU A 351 7.80 3.76 -46.08
N GLN A 352 7.49 4.67 -45.16
CA GLN A 352 7.64 4.42 -43.73
C GLN A 352 6.81 3.21 -43.26
N ALA A 353 5.55 3.11 -43.72
CA ALA A 353 4.68 1.97 -43.40
C ALA A 353 5.21 0.66 -44.02
N THR A 354 5.75 0.72 -45.23
CA THR A 354 6.37 -0.44 -45.90
C THR A 354 7.62 -0.91 -45.16
N LEU A 355 8.48 0.03 -44.72
CA LEU A 355 9.69 -0.29 -43.94
C LEU A 355 9.35 -0.86 -42.56
N HIS A 356 8.35 -0.30 -41.87
CA HIS A 356 7.87 -0.80 -40.59
C HIS A 356 7.35 -2.25 -40.71
N ALA A 357 6.53 -2.52 -41.73
CA ALA A 357 6.04 -3.87 -42.02
C ALA A 357 7.20 -4.83 -42.35
N LEU A 358 8.16 -4.40 -43.16
CA LEU A 358 9.33 -5.21 -43.51
C LEU A 358 10.09 -5.66 -42.25
N VAL A 359 10.30 -4.75 -41.29
CA VAL A 359 10.96 -5.05 -40.02
C VAL A 359 10.11 -6.00 -39.16
N ALA A 360 8.80 -5.76 -39.08
CA ALA A 360 7.88 -6.61 -38.30
C ALA A 360 7.87 -8.07 -38.78
N PHE A 361 8.19 -8.32 -40.06
CA PHE A 361 8.29 -9.66 -40.65
C PHE A 361 9.74 -10.11 -40.89
N GLY A 362 10.71 -9.60 -40.11
CA GLY A 362 12.08 -10.09 -40.14
C GLY A 362 12.80 -9.90 -41.47
N PHE A 363 12.46 -8.83 -42.19
CA PHE A 363 12.96 -8.53 -43.54
C PHE A 363 12.56 -9.54 -44.63
N ASP A 364 11.57 -10.41 -44.37
CA ASP A 364 11.00 -11.28 -45.41
C ASP A 364 10.09 -10.51 -46.35
N ARG A 365 10.56 -10.33 -47.59
CA ARG A 365 9.86 -9.62 -48.66
C ARG A 365 8.56 -10.33 -49.07
N THR A 366 8.51 -11.66 -49.02
CA THR A 366 7.33 -12.41 -49.49
C THR A 366 6.19 -12.24 -48.49
N THR A 367 6.46 -12.48 -47.21
CA THR A 367 5.50 -12.26 -46.12
C THR A 367 5.07 -10.80 -46.05
N THR A 368 6.00 -9.85 -46.21
CA THR A 368 5.68 -8.41 -46.22
C THR A 368 4.70 -8.02 -47.33
N ALA A 369 4.91 -8.52 -48.56
CA ALA A 369 4.01 -8.22 -49.69
C ALA A 369 2.59 -8.76 -49.44
N ALA A 370 2.51 -10.00 -48.92
CA ALA A 370 1.25 -10.65 -48.59
C ALA A 370 0.48 -9.89 -47.49
N THR A 371 1.14 -9.50 -46.39
CA THR A 371 0.52 -8.76 -45.30
C THR A 371 0.07 -7.37 -45.73
N LEU A 372 0.86 -6.68 -46.56
CA LEU A 372 0.48 -5.36 -47.09
C LEU A 372 -0.57 -5.44 -48.20
N HIS A 373 -0.99 -6.65 -48.61
CA HIS A 373 -1.90 -6.89 -49.73
C HIS A 373 -1.47 -6.19 -51.03
N ILE A 374 -0.16 -6.21 -51.31
CA ILE A 374 0.42 -5.63 -52.53
C ILE A 374 1.11 -6.71 -53.36
N HIS A 375 1.20 -6.47 -54.67
CA HIS A 375 1.94 -7.35 -55.56
C HIS A 375 3.46 -7.29 -55.26
N ARG A 376 4.17 -8.41 -55.46
CA ARG A 376 5.63 -8.52 -55.25
C ARG A 376 6.42 -7.41 -55.97
N ASN A 377 6.03 -7.07 -57.21
CA ASN A 377 6.70 -6.02 -57.98
C ASN A 377 6.52 -4.63 -57.34
N THR A 378 5.34 -4.34 -56.78
CA THR A 378 5.07 -3.09 -56.07
C THR A 378 5.92 -3.00 -54.81
N LEU A 379 6.06 -4.10 -54.07
CA LEU A 379 6.96 -4.14 -52.92
C LEU A 379 8.40 -3.87 -53.37
N LEU A 380 8.92 -4.58 -54.38
CA LEU A 380 10.29 -4.39 -54.87
C LEU A 380 10.55 -2.94 -55.30
N TYR A 381 9.59 -2.31 -55.98
CA TYR A 381 9.66 -0.89 -56.32
C TYR A 381 9.78 -0.02 -55.07
N ARG A 382 8.91 -0.21 -54.07
CA ARG A 382 8.95 0.56 -52.82
C ARG A 382 10.26 0.35 -52.05
N LEU A 383 10.77 -0.88 -52.00
CA LEU A 383 12.05 -1.20 -51.34
C LEU A 383 13.22 -0.51 -52.05
N GLY A 384 13.27 -0.53 -53.38
CA GLY A 384 14.30 0.20 -54.14
C GLY A 384 14.25 1.71 -53.89
N ARG A 385 13.05 2.29 -53.79
CA ARG A 385 12.89 3.72 -53.44
C ARG A 385 13.32 4.04 -52.01
N ILE A 386 13.20 3.09 -51.08
CA ILE A 386 13.73 3.22 -49.72
C ILE A 386 15.26 3.20 -49.75
N GLU A 387 15.86 2.24 -50.43
CA GLU A 387 17.32 2.12 -50.59
C GLU A 387 17.92 3.39 -51.21
N GLU A 388 17.33 3.90 -52.30
CA GLU A 388 17.74 5.15 -52.95
C GLU A 388 17.68 6.36 -52.02
N ARG A 389 16.61 6.50 -51.21
CA ARG A 389 16.44 7.66 -50.33
C ARG A 389 17.34 7.62 -49.11
N LEU A 390 17.65 6.43 -48.60
CA LEU A 390 18.46 6.26 -47.39
C LEU A 390 19.95 6.09 -47.72
N GLY A 391 20.29 5.73 -48.96
CA GLY A 391 21.65 5.32 -49.32
C GLY A 391 22.10 4.06 -48.57
N LEU A 392 21.16 3.19 -48.22
CA LEU A 392 21.41 1.94 -47.47
C LEU A 392 21.04 0.73 -48.33
N ASP A 393 21.60 -0.43 -48.00
CA ASP A 393 21.29 -1.71 -48.65
C ASP A 393 20.45 -2.60 -47.71
N LEU A 394 19.20 -2.88 -48.08
CA LEU A 394 18.28 -3.68 -47.24
C LEU A 394 18.66 -5.16 -47.17
N SER A 395 19.65 -5.61 -47.93
CA SER A 395 20.23 -6.96 -47.83
C SER A 395 21.47 -7.02 -46.92
N ARG A 396 22.06 -5.87 -46.57
CA ARG A 396 23.27 -5.80 -45.75
C ARG A 396 22.91 -5.83 -44.25
N ALA A 397 23.48 -6.79 -43.53
CA ALA A 397 23.16 -7.01 -42.11
C ALA A 397 23.31 -5.75 -41.23
N ALA A 398 24.36 -4.94 -41.44
CA ALA A 398 24.57 -3.73 -40.63
C ALA A 398 23.49 -2.65 -40.87
N ASP A 399 22.95 -2.56 -42.09
CA ASP A 399 21.84 -1.67 -42.42
C ASP A 399 20.53 -2.19 -41.84
N GLN A 400 20.29 -3.50 -41.94
CA GLN A 400 19.14 -4.15 -41.32
C GLN A 400 19.12 -3.92 -39.80
N VAL A 401 20.25 -4.07 -39.10
CA VAL A 401 20.35 -3.77 -37.66
C VAL A 401 20.05 -2.29 -37.39
N SER A 402 20.62 -1.38 -38.18
CA SER A 402 20.35 0.07 -38.03
C SER A 402 18.86 0.40 -38.19
N ILE A 403 18.21 -0.19 -39.19
CA ILE A 403 16.77 -0.05 -39.46
C ILE A 403 15.93 -0.69 -38.35
N TYR A 404 16.33 -1.86 -37.86
CA TYR A 404 15.67 -2.54 -36.76
C TYR A 404 15.67 -1.69 -35.49
N LEU A 405 16.83 -1.18 -35.07
CA LEU A 405 16.96 -0.34 -33.88
C LEU A 405 16.19 0.99 -34.01
N ALA A 406 16.22 1.64 -35.19
CA ALA A 406 15.40 2.82 -35.47
C ALA A 406 13.89 2.52 -35.34
N THR A 407 13.47 1.34 -35.78
CA THR A 407 12.07 0.93 -35.71
C THR A 407 11.63 0.68 -34.27
N LEU A 408 12.46 -0.01 -33.47
CA LEU A 408 12.22 -0.19 -32.04
C LEU A 408 12.08 1.15 -31.32
N ARG A 409 12.99 2.11 -31.57
CA ARG A 409 12.93 3.45 -30.96
C ARG A 409 11.65 4.20 -31.36
N ARG A 410 11.31 4.17 -32.64
CA ARG A 410 10.09 4.80 -33.18
C ARG A 410 8.82 4.25 -32.54
N ASP A 411 8.72 2.93 -32.41
CA ASP A 411 7.56 2.28 -31.80
C ASP A 411 7.46 2.61 -30.31
N ARG A 412 8.61 2.71 -29.63
CA ARG A 412 8.68 3.15 -28.24
C ARG A 412 8.16 4.57 -28.04
N ILE A 413 8.56 5.52 -28.90
CA ILE A 413 8.09 6.92 -28.87
C ILE A 413 6.57 6.98 -29.13
N ARG A 414 6.09 6.23 -30.13
CA ARG A 414 4.67 6.19 -30.48
C ARG A 414 3.79 5.56 -29.39
N GLY A 415 4.31 4.55 -28.70
CA GLY A 415 3.65 3.95 -27.53
C GLY A 415 3.71 4.82 -26.26
N ALA A 416 4.72 5.69 -26.14
CA ALA A 416 4.87 6.63 -25.02
C ALA A 416 3.97 7.88 -25.15
N GLN A 417 3.70 8.31 -26.38
CA GLN A 417 2.73 9.36 -26.65
C GLN A 417 1.33 8.82 -26.27
N PRO A 418 0.62 9.40 -25.29
CA PRO A 418 -0.76 8.99 -25.03
C PRO A 418 -1.52 9.15 -26.33
N THR A 419 -1.97 8.04 -26.90
CA THR A 419 -2.64 8.03 -28.19
C THR A 419 -3.87 8.94 -28.10
N ALA A 420 -3.80 10.10 -28.76
CA ALA A 420 -4.94 11.02 -28.94
C ALA A 420 -6.14 10.35 -29.67
N ILE A 421 -5.97 9.09 -30.08
CA ILE A 421 -6.98 8.21 -30.66
C ILE A 421 -7.85 7.53 -29.58
N ALA A 422 -7.35 7.34 -28.35
CA ALA A 422 -8.13 6.82 -27.22
C ALA A 422 -9.11 7.86 -26.66
N ALA A 423 -8.74 9.15 -26.66
CA ALA A 423 -9.62 10.24 -26.24
C ALA A 423 -10.84 10.46 -27.16
N ARG A 424 -10.77 10.00 -28.42
CA ARG A 424 -11.85 10.12 -29.40
C ARG A 424 -12.86 8.97 -29.37
N ARG A 425 -12.56 7.87 -28.66
CA ARG A 425 -13.49 6.74 -28.43
C ARG A 425 -14.27 6.85 -27.11
N ALA A 426 -13.86 7.73 -26.20
CA ALA A 426 -14.52 7.93 -24.90
C ALA A 426 -15.71 8.93 -24.95
N GLY A 427 -16.02 9.49 -26.12
CA GLY A 427 -17.04 10.53 -26.24
C GLY A 427 -18.02 10.28 -27.39
N THR A 428 -18.91 9.29 -27.24
CA THR A 428 -20.28 9.29 -27.81
C THR A 428 -21.03 8.03 -27.37
N HIS A 429 -21.86 8.15 -26.33
CA HIS A 429 -23.18 7.52 -26.29
C HIS A 429 -24.05 8.27 -25.26
N PRO A 430 -25.18 8.87 -25.66
CA PRO A 430 -26.17 9.38 -24.72
C PRO A 430 -26.90 8.19 -24.09
N ARG A 431 -26.99 8.19 -22.76
CA ARG A 431 -27.80 7.23 -21.99
C ARG A 431 -29.28 7.54 -22.23
N GLU A 432 -29.94 6.73 -23.06
CA GLU A 432 -31.39 6.72 -23.14
C GLU A 432 -31.96 5.85 -22.00
N ARG A 433 -32.75 6.49 -21.13
CA ARG A 433 -33.46 5.85 -20.02
C ARG A 433 -34.69 5.12 -20.57
N VAL A 434 -34.67 3.80 -20.58
CA VAL A 434 -35.92 3.02 -20.72
C VAL A 434 -36.54 2.84 -19.33
N ARG A 435 -37.67 3.51 -19.11
CA ARG A 435 -38.58 3.28 -17.98
C ARG A 435 -39.31 1.95 -18.20
N LEU A 436 -39.19 1.04 -17.24
CA LEU A 436 -40.06 -0.13 -17.09
C LEU A 436 -41.49 0.34 -16.76
N ALA A 437 -42.44 0.03 -17.66
CA ALA A 437 -43.87 0.11 -17.37
C ALA A 437 -44.37 -1.27 -16.96
N VAL A 438 -44.99 -1.31 -15.79
CA VAL A 438 -45.73 -2.44 -15.23
C VAL A 438 -47.08 -2.54 -15.94
N ALA A 439 -47.44 -3.72 -16.45
CA ALA A 439 -48.82 -4.11 -16.68
C ALA A 439 -48.96 -5.64 -16.58
N GLY A 440 -49.85 -6.09 -15.70
CA GLY A 440 -50.14 -7.49 -15.44
C GLY A 440 -51.22 -8.09 -16.35
N SER A 441 -51.36 -9.41 -16.22
CA SER A 441 -52.51 -10.31 -16.49
C SER A 441 -51.91 -11.67 -16.89
N SER A 442 -51.90 -12.66 -15.99
CA SER A 442 -52.97 -13.66 -15.81
C SER A 442 -53.34 -14.40 -17.10
N GLY A 443 -52.82 -15.62 -17.26
CA GLY A 443 -53.25 -16.54 -18.31
C GLY A 443 -52.25 -17.67 -18.62
N ARG A 444 -52.31 -18.75 -17.85
CA ARG A 444 -52.02 -20.12 -18.33
C ARG A 444 -53.37 -20.77 -18.69
N PRO A 445 -53.46 -21.94 -19.35
CA PRO A 445 -52.40 -22.87 -19.80
C PRO A 445 -52.63 -23.42 -21.24
N GLU A 446 -51.71 -24.26 -21.72
CA GLU A 446 -51.95 -25.60 -22.31
C GLU A 446 -51.10 -25.97 -23.53
N SER A 447 -50.48 -27.16 -23.40
CA SER A 447 -50.21 -28.18 -24.44
C SER A 447 -49.25 -27.76 -25.58
N TRP A 448 -48.14 -28.47 -25.85
CA TRP A 448 -48.10 -29.82 -26.39
C TRP A 448 -46.67 -30.37 -26.34
N ARG A 449 -46.59 -31.70 -26.28
CA ARG A 449 -45.38 -32.51 -26.37
C ARG A 449 -44.88 -32.60 -27.81
N ASN A 450 -43.60 -32.98 -27.86
CA ASN A 450 -42.98 -33.96 -28.74
C ASN A 450 -42.17 -33.52 -29.97
N GLU A 451 -40.90 -33.95 -29.87
CA GLU A 451 -40.16 -34.74 -30.86
C GLU A 451 -39.38 -34.05 -31.99
N ARG A 452 -38.05 -34.16 -31.82
CA ARG A 452 -37.06 -34.67 -32.77
C ARG A 452 -37.22 -34.29 -34.25
N ALA A 453 -36.22 -33.60 -34.78
CA ALA A 453 -35.26 -34.18 -35.72
C ALA A 453 -34.15 -33.15 -36.03
N ASP A 454 -32.90 -33.54 -35.75
CA ASP A 454 -31.72 -33.08 -36.50
C ASP A 454 -31.73 -33.76 -37.90
N PRO A 455 -30.93 -33.30 -38.88
CA PRO A 455 -29.82 -32.34 -38.77
C PRO A 455 -29.94 -31.05 -39.59
#